data_AF-A0A7X6TWC4-F1
#
_entry.id   AF-A0A7X6TWC4-F1
#
_cell.length_a   1.000
_cell.length_b   1.000
_cell.length_c   1.000
_cell.angle_alpha   90.00
_cell.angle_beta   90.00
_cell.angle_gamma   90.00
#
_symmetry.space_group_name_H-M   'P 1'
#
loop_
_entity.id
_entity.type
_entity.pdbx_description
1 polymer ?
#
loop_
_entity_poly.entity_id
_entity_poly.type
_entity_poly.pdbx_seq_one_letter_code
_entity_poly.pdbx_strand_id
1 'polypeptide(L)'
;HETVHLGLFSFSRFIMWRDLKDNLEEFSKNKLVGSLMAGELLEPMEPIELTEDFIDDVEKNADIIYPMSSDASQSLAVLAATEGKSFVLHGPPGTGKSQTITNIIANALLNDQRVLFVAQKMAALEVVERRLKAIGIGAFCLELHSNKSRKKAVLDQLEQSMKIQRIPKNTSFEKEKEAVRRRKAELNGLVKRLHGVDESGYSIYDLIAEYSKVKDYPKYLDLDSTFKSGYFEEQKAALKNLKGMGSHTGGPYGHPLRGIGLTEYRPLLKDEIAKQADLDLSSLQNSLEDLLAGDIFLSPTTFQEAEKLAIEIAAVLNLYQVAPAMLEDDFFEKQLKTKNYLKQTNRTLGAKKDVLKHYSQEFLNADPERLERDFNLFESKPAVAKIFRKNPVEKELILYTKTGVIDKTEILNHLKLLREFQNQQDLLRQSEAQVKDFLAKDELEDVEKLRQVVEKGQKVLSQVQDPNRLKLIAQMMKRDQIADRLLVYQNDLKSQGENLQAFLVLTDFHEAELAPYEGNYFQRLAAKVKELLKNLDGLRDWVMYLQSKNQADAVGLKLFTTYYHDGHASDRELLA
;
A
#
# COMPACT_ATOMS: atom_id res chain seq x y z
N HIS A 1 58.83 77.66 -50.26
CA HIS A 1 59.32 77.64 -48.86
C HIS A 1 59.68 76.22 -48.51
N GLU A 2 60.98 75.92 -48.35
CA GLU A 2 61.42 74.62 -47.81
C GLU A 2 61.38 74.70 -46.29
N THR A 3 60.71 73.75 -45.65
CA THR A 3 60.60 73.64 -44.20
C THR A 3 61.41 72.45 -43.70
N VAL A 4 62.30 72.72 -42.74
CA VAL A 4 63.04 71.68 -42.00
C VAL A 4 62.39 71.50 -40.63
N HIS A 5 62.11 70.24 -40.27
CA HIS A 5 61.60 69.88 -38.95
C HIS A 5 62.71 69.21 -38.13
N LEU A 6 63.00 69.78 -36.96
CA LEU A 6 63.94 69.22 -35.99
C LEU A 6 63.16 68.60 -34.84
N GLY A 7 63.41 67.31 -34.53
CA GLY A 7 62.77 66.60 -33.43
C GLY A 7 63.80 66.02 -32.46
N LEU A 8 63.57 66.20 -31.15
CA LEU A 8 64.34 65.55 -30.10
C LEU A 8 63.78 64.15 -29.85
N PHE A 9 64.42 63.14 -30.44
CA PHE A 9 64.10 61.75 -30.17
C PHE A 9 64.88 61.27 -28.94
N SER A 10 64.18 60.80 -27.91
CA SER A 10 64.85 60.07 -26.83
C SER A 10 65.42 58.77 -27.41
N PHE A 11 66.75 58.61 -27.34
CA PHE A 11 67.49 57.49 -27.96
C PHE A 11 66.94 56.10 -27.60
N SER A 12 66.33 55.96 -26.41
CA SER A 12 65.67 54.72 -25.96
C SER A 12 64.43 54.32 -26.76
N ARG A 13 63.60 55.29 -27.17
CA ARG A 13 62.41 55.01 -28.00
C ARG A 13 62.79 54.62 -29.43
N PHE A 14 63.88 55.19 -29.95
CA PHE A 14 64.40 54.82 -31.26
C PHE A 14 64.90 53.37 -31.29
N ILE A 15 65.60 52.91 -30.23
CA ILE A 15 66.04 51.51 -30.12
C ILE A 15 64.83 50.56 -30.06
N MET A 16 63.82 50.86 -29.24
CA MET A 16 62.60 50.06 -29.19
C MET A 16 61.86 50.03 -30.53
N TRP A 17 61.74 51.16 -31.21
CA TRP A 17 61.11 51.24 -32.53
C TRP A 17 61.87 50.41 -33.56
N ARG A 18 63.21 50.49 -33.57
CA ARG A 18 64.06 49.70 -34.46
C ARG A 18 63.92 48.21 -34.18
N ASP A 19 63.96 47.80 -32.91
CA ASP A 19 63.79 46.40 -32.50
C ASP A 19 62.43 45.82 -32.90
N LEU A 20 61.36 46.61 -32.73
CA LEU A 20 60.01 46.25 -33.20
C LEU A 20 59.94 46.12 -34.72
N LYS A 21 60.59 47.02 -35.46
CA LYS A 21 60.61 46.99 -36.92
C LYS A 21 61.42 45.79 -37.43
N ASP A 22 62.57 45.53 -36.84
CA ASP A 22 63.51 44.50 -37.28
C ASP A 22 62.98 43.08 -36.99
N ASN A 23 62.14 42.90 -35.97
CA ASN A 23 61.60 41.60 -35.55
C ASN A 23 60.07 41.46 -35.75
N LEU A 24 59.47 42.33 -36.57
CA LEU A 24 58.01 42.44 -36.72
C LEU A 24 57.35 41.12 -37.19
N GLU A 25 57.98 40.43 -38.13
CA GLU A 25 57.51 39.13 -38.64
C GLU A 25 57.61 38.00 -37.61
N GLU A 26 58.55 38.08 -36.68
CA GLU A 26 58.70 37.08 -35.61
C GLU A 26 57.65 37.30 -34.53
N PHE A 27 57.41 38.56 -34.16
CA PHE A 27 56.41 38.93 -33.16
C PHE A 27 54.98 38.60 -33.61
N SER A 28 54.66 38.76 -34.91
CA SER A 28 53.33 38.46 -35.43
C SER A 28 52.97 36.97 -35.38
N LYS A 29 53.95 36.06 -35.23
CA LYS A 29 53.70 34.62 -35.01
C LYS A 29 53.02 34.33 -33.67
N ASN A 30 53.20 35.19 -32.66
CA ASN A 30 52.48 35.04 -31.41
C ASN A 30 51.03 35.50 -31.60
N LYS A 31 50.06 34.63 -31.31
CA LYS A 31 48.62 34.87 -31.55
C LYS A 31 48.11 36.18 -30.93
N LEU A 32 48.52 36.50 -29.70
CA LEU A 32 48.11 37.73 -29.01
C LEU A 32 48.74 38.96 -29.65
N VAL A 33 50.03 38.89 -29.98
CA VAL A 33 50.75 40.02 -30.59
C VAL A 33 50.25 40.26 -32.01
N GLY A 34 50.03 39.21 -32.80
CA GLY A 34 49.40 39.29 -34.12
C GLY A 34 48.01 39.93 -34.06
N SER A 35 47.19 39.56 -33.07
CA SER A 35 45.87 40.16 -32.86
C SER A 35 45.96 41.66 -32.49
N LEU A 36 46.90 42.03 -31.62
CA LEU A 36 47.17 43.45 -31.29
C LEU A 36 47.63 44.26 -32.51
N MET A 37 48.41 43.65 -33.41
CA MET A 37 48.87 44.29 -34.65
C MET A 37 47.76 44.43 -35.70
N ALA A 38 46.87 43.44 -35.81
CA ALA A 38 45.73 43.47 -36.72
C ALA A 38 44.60 44.42 -36.24
N GLY A 39 44.57 44.76 -34.95
CA GLY A 39 43.51 45.56 -34.35
C GLY A 39 42.22 44.78 -34.08
N GLU A 40 42.23 43.47 -34.31
CA GLU A 40 41.13 42.53 -34.06
C GLU A 40 41.67 41.18 -33.59
N LEU A 41 40.81 40.38 -32.94
CA LEU A 41 41.17 39.04 -32.50
C LEU A 41 41.23 38.11 -33.71
N LEU A 42 42.43 37.60 -34.03
CA LEU A 42 42.63 36.66 -35.13
C LEU A 42 42.01 35.28 -34.86
N GLU A 43 41.81 34.94 -33.59
CA GLU A 43 41.06 33.77 -33.12
C GLU A 43 40.14 34.19 -31.95
N PRO A 44 38.89 33.72 -31.90
CA PRO A 44 38.01 33.99 -30.77
C PRO A 44 38.56 33.35 -29.49
N MET A 45 38.62 34.12 -28.41
CA MET A 45 38.89 33.58 -27.06
C MET A 45 37.58 33.04 -26.48
N GLU A 46 37.54 31.75 -26.16
CA GLU A 46 36.39 31.17 -25.47
C GLU A 46 36.29 31.72 -24.03
N PRO A 47 35.06 32.03 -23.55
CA PRO A 47 34.86 32.45 -22.18
C PRO A 47 35.23 31.32 -21.22
N ILE A 48 35.95 31.66 -20.16
CA ILE A 48 36.34 30.71 -19.10
C ILE A 48 35.35 30.89 -17.95
N GLU A 49 34.43 29.94 -17.81
CA GLU A 49 33.34 29.99 -16.84
C GLU A 49 33.44 28.83 -15.82
N LEU A 50 32.85 29.06 -14.64
CA LEU A 50 32.71 28.01 -13.64
C LEU A 50 31.62 27.04 -14.10
N THR A 51 32.02 25.84 -14.51
CA THR A 51 31.12 24.75 -14.90
C THR A 51 30.85 23.81 -13.73
N GLU A 52 29.84 22.94 -13.86
CA GLU A 52 29.57 21.88 -12.88
C GLU A 52 30.77 20.92 -12.73
N ASP A 53 31.55 20.75 -13.80
CA ASP A 53 32.76 19.92 -13.84
C ASP A 53 34.01 20.61 -13.24
N PHE A 54 33.92 21.89 -12.86
CA PHE A 54 35.06 22.66 -12.36
C PHE A 54 35.77 21.98 -11.19
N ILE A 55 34.99 21.39 -10.27
CA ILE A 55 35.53 20.66 -9.12
C ILE A 55 36.34 19.45 -9.59
N ASP A 56 35.82 18.71 -10.57
CA ASP A 56 36.46 17.52 -11.12
C ASP A 56 37.73 17.88 -11.91
N ASP A 57 37.73 19.01 -12.63
CA ASP A 57 38.89 19.48 -13.38
C ASP A 57 40.01 20.01 -12.48
N VAL A 58 39.67 20.67 -11.36
CA VAL A 58 40.65 21.02 -10.32
C VAL A 58 41.20 19.77 -9.63
N GLU A 59 40.37 18.73 -9.40
CA GLU A 59 40.81 17.46 -8.81
C GLU A 59 41.70 16.61 -9.73
N LYS A 60 41.46 16.65 -11.04
CA LYS A 60 42.31 16.01 -12.06
C LYS A 60 43.70 16.65 -12.10
N ASN A 61 43.78 17.97 -11.96
CA ASN A 61 45.03 18.74 -11.93
C ASN A 61 45.62 18.82 -10.51
N ALA A 62 45.85 17.65 -9.90
CA ALA A 62 46.30 17.49 -8.51
C ALA A 62 47.65 18.16 -8.17
N ASP A 63 48.37 18.66 -9.17
CA ASP A 63 49.64 19.35 -9.02
C ASP A 63 49.53 20.87 -8.88
N ILE A 64 48.32 21.43 -9.05
CA ILE A 64 48.10 22.87 -8.81
C ILE A 64 48.22 23.18 -7.33
N ILE A 65 49.04 24.18 -7.01
CA ILE A 65 49.24 24.70 -5.66
C ILE A 65 48.58 26.05 -5.46
N TYR A 66 48.15 26.34 -4.23
CA TYR A 66 47.57 27.62 -3.84
C TYR A 66 48.30 28.19 -2.62
N PRO A 67 49.53 28.72 -2.77
CA PRO A 67 50.26 29.35 -1.67
C PRO A 67 49.53 30.53 -1.02
N MET A 68 48.63 31.17 -1.78
CA MET A 68 47.72 32.21 -1.30
C MET A 68 46.28 31.70 -1.35
N SER A 69 45.45 32.14 -0.39
CA SER A 69 44.00 31.88 -0.38
C SER A 69 43.36 32.23 -1.72
N SER A 70 42.48 31.37 -2.20
CA SER A 70 41.83 31.44 -3.51
C SER A 70 40.37 31.02 -3.38
N ASP A 71 39.45 31.81 -3.93
CA ASP A 71 38.05 31.39 -4.13
C ASP A 71 37.89 30.55 -5.41
N ALA A 72 36.68 30.10 -5.73
CA ALA A 72 36.42 29.29 -6.91
C ALA A 72 36.80 30.00 -8.22
N SER A 73 36.43 31.28 -8.37
CA SER A 73 36.72 32.07 -9.57
C SER A 73 38.21 32.34 -9.75
N GLN A 74 38.94 32.57 -8.66
CA GLN A 74 40.39 32.75 -8.67
C GLN A 74 41.10 31.42 -8.97
N SER A 75 40.56 30.30 -8.48
CA SER A 75 41.10 28.96 -8.74
C SER A 75 40.91 28.54 -10.20
N LEU A 76 39.79 28.91 -10.82
CA LEU A 76 39.56 28.77 -12.26
C LEU A 76 40.59 29.54 -13.08
N ALA A 77 40.93 30.78 -12.69
CA ALA A 77 41.98 31.54 -13.37
C ALA A 77 43.36 30.88 -13.25
N VAL A 78 43.68 30.28 -12.11
CA VAL A 78 44.93 29.52 -11.92
C VAL A 78 44.95 28.26 -12.79
N LEU A 79 43.85 27.51 -12.83
CA LEU A 79 43.69 26.32 -13.67
C LEU A 79 43.86 26.68 -15.15
N ALA A 80 43.12 27.67 -15.64
CA ALA A 80 43.20 28.14 -17.02
C ALA A 80 44.62 28.56 -17.42
N ALA A 81 45.31 29.29 -16.57
CA ALA A 81 46.70 29.69 -16.83
C ALA A 81 47.64 28.46 -16.88
N THR A 82 47.41 27.48 -16.01
CA THR A 82 48.19 26.23 -15.96
C THR A 82 47.97 25.38 -17.21
N GLU A 83 46.76 25.40 -17.78
CA GLU A 83 46.41 24.78 -19.07
C GLU A 83 46.93 25.55 -20.30
N GLY A 84 47.62 26.68 -20.09
CA GLY A 84 48.18 27.50 -21.17
C GLY A 84 47.16 28.39 -21.89
N LYS A 85 45.96 28.58 -21.32
CA LYS A 85 44.93 29.47 -21.89
C LYS A 85 45.32 30.93 -21.72
N SER A 86 45.05 31.74 -22.74
CA SER A 86 45.13 33.20 -22.68
C SER A 86 43.75 33.76 -22.32
N PHE A 87 43.67 34.61 -21.30
CA PHE A 87 42.40 35.17 -20.84
C PHE A 87 42.55 36.53 -20.18
N VAL A 88 41.43 37.26 -20.06
CA VAL A 88 41.37 38.53 -19.34
C VAL A 88 40.74 38.30 -17.97
N LEU A 89 41.52 38.53 -16.90
CA LEU A 89 41.02 38.44 -15.54
C LEU A 89 40.40 39.78 -15.09
N HIS A 90 39.07 39.85 -15.10
CA HIS A 90 38.34 40.98 -14.54
C HIS A 90 38.10 40.79 -13.04
N GLY A 91 38.26 41.87 -12.26
CA GLY A 91 37.92 41.86 -10.84
C GLY A 91 37.80 43.28 -10.30
N PRO A 92 36.80 43.59 -9.46
CA PRO A 92 36.70 44.88 -8.77
C PRO A 92 37.96 45.21 -7.92
N PRO A 93 38.15 46.48 -7.51
CA PRO A 93 39.20 46.83 -6.57
C PRO A 93 39.07 46.01 -5.27
N GLY A 94 40.18 45.44 -4.77
CA GLY A 94 40.19 44.66 -3.52
C GLY A 94 39.85 43.17 -3.64
N THR A 95 39.46 42.65 -4.81
CA THR A 95 39.05 41.24 -4.99
C THR A 95 40.21 40.25 -5.18
N GLY A 96 41.35 40.49 -4.54
CA GLY A 96 42.44 39.51 -4.51
C GLY A 96 43.21 39.28 -5.83
N LYS A 97 43.04 40.09 -6.88
CA LYS A 97 43.76 39.91 -8.17
C LYS A 97 45.27 39.66 -8.04
N SER A 98 45.96 40.40 -7.17
CA SER A 98 47.39 40.18 -6.92
C SER A 98 47.69 38.83 -6.26
N GLN A 99 46.77 38.28 -5.46
CA GLN A 99 46.87 36.91 -4.92
C GLN A 99 46.73 35.89 -6.04
N THR A 100 45.74 36.06 -6.93
CA THR A 100 45.56 35.20 -8.12
C THR A 100 46.79 35.21 -9.01
N ILE A 101 47.35 36.39 -9.31
CA ILE A 101 48.60 36.53 -10.07
C ILE A 101 49.75 35.80 -9.37
N THR A 102 49.86 35.93 -8.05
CA THR A 102 50.91 35.25 -7.27
C THR A 102 50.77 33.72 -7.39
N ASN A 103 49.55 33.19 -7.29
CA ASN A 103 49.28 31.76 -7.46
C ASN A 103 49.60 31.29 -8.89
N ILE A 104 49.22 32.05 -9.92
CA ILE A 104 49.56 31.75 -11.33
C ILE A 104 51.09 31.67 -11.50
N ILE A 105 51.83 32.67 -11.02
CA ILE A 105 53.30 32.71 -11.11
C ILE A 105 53.91 31.51 -10.38
N ALA A 106 53.43 31.19 -9.17
CA ALA A 106 53.93 30.05 -8.41
C ALA A 106 53.74 28.72 -9.15
N ASN A 107 52.57 28.50 -9.77
CA ASN A 107 52.31 27.29 -10.56
C ASN A 107 53.13 27.24 -11.86
N ALA A 108 53.30 28.38 -12.55
CA ALA A 108 54.16 28.45 -13.72
C ALA A 108 55.61 28.06 -13.38
N LEU A 109 56.15 28.58 -12.27
CA LEU A 109 57.49 28.21 -11.79
C LEU A 109 57.57 26.73 -11.36
N LEU A 110 56.51 26.18 -10.76
CA LEU A 110 56.44 24.76 -10.42
C LEU A 110 56.51 23.87 -11.68
N ASN A 111 55.97 24.36 -12.80
CA ASN A 111 56.00 23.72 -14.12
C ASN A 111 57.24 24.09 -14.96
N ASP A 112 58.33 24.55 -14.32
CA ASP A 112 59.59 24.94 -14.95
C ASP A 112 59.45 26.05 -16.03
N GLN A 113 58.38 26.85 -15.98
CA GLN A 113 58.13 27.94 -16.92
C GLN A 113 58.82 29.25 -16.49
N ARG A 114 59.07 30.11 -17.46
CA ARG A 114 59.58 31.48 -17.23
C ARG A 114 58.44 32.47 -17.37
N VAL A 115 58.32 33.39 -16.41
CA VAL A 115 57.25 34.39 -16.40
C VAL A 115 57.83 35.80 -16.53
N LEU A 116 57.32 36.55 -17.50
CA LEU A 116 57.54 38.00 -17.60
C LEU A 116 56.29 38.73 -17.10
N PHE A 117 56.38 39.31 -15.90
CA PHE A 117 55.29 40.10 -15.34
C PHE A 117 55.48 41.59 -15.67
N VAL A 118 54.53 42.16 -16.42
CA VAL A 118 54.56 43.57 -16.85
C VAL A 118 53.36 44.31 -16.28
N ALA A 119 53.58 45.50 -15.73
CA ALA A 119 52.53 46.36 -15.23
C ALA A 119 52.83 47.84 -15.52
N GLN A 120 51.78 48.65 -15.72
CA GLN A 120 51.91 50.09 -15.98
C GLN A 120 52.44 50.87 -14.77
N LYS A 121 52.10 50.44 -13.55
CA LYS A 121 52.42 51.15 -12.30
C LYS A 121 53.37 50.31 -11.43
N MET A 122 54.41 50.93 -10.88
CA MET A 122 55.39 50.29 -9.99
C MET A 122 54.73 49.63 -8.77
N ALA A 123 53.72 50.26 -8.18
CA ALA A 123 53.00 49.71 -7.02
C ALA A 123 52.42 48.29 -7.27
N ALA A 124 52.01 47.98 -8.50
CA ALA A 124 51.51 46.64 -8.84
C ALA A 124 52.63 45.60 -8.85
N LEU A 125 53.82 45.98 -9.33
CA LEU A 125 55.02 45.14 -9.30
C LEU A 125 55.45 44.86 -7.86
N GLU A 126 55.58 45.90 -7.04
CA GLU A 126 55.99 45.79 -5.63
C GLU A 126 55.04 44.91 -4.80
N VAL A 127 53.72 45.02 -5.03
CA VAL A 127 52.73 44.20 -4.31
C VAL A 127 52.87 42.71 -4.64
N VAL A 128 53.05 42.36 -5.93
CA VAL A 128 53.23 40.96 -6.34
C VAL A 128 54.58 40.45 -5.87
N GLU A 129 55.65 41.23 -6.02
CA GLU A 129 57.00 40.87 -5.58
C GLU A 129 57.05 40.59 -4.07
N ARG A 130 56.43 41.46 -3.25
CA ARG A 130 56.32 41.24 -1.80
C ARG A 130 55.59 39.95 -1.46
N ARG A 131 54.56 39.57 -2.23
CA ARG A 131 53.82 38.32 -2.03
C ARG A 131 54.67 37.10 -2.42
N LEU A 132 55.37 37.16 -3.55
CA LEU A 132 56.31 36.12 -3.99
C LEU A 132 57.44 35.91 -2.96
N LYS A 133 57.97 37.00 -2.39
CA LYS A 133 58.90 36.96 -1.25
C LYS A 133 58.28 36.32 -0.01
N ALA A 134 57.05 36.70 0.33
CA ALA A 134 56.35 36.18 1.52
C ALA A 134 56.09 34.67 1.45
N ILE A 135 55.85 34.11 0.26
CA ILE A 135 55.71 32.66 0.06
C ILE A 135 57.04 31.94 -0.21
N GLY A 136 58.18 32.63 -0.11
CA GLY A 136 59.52 32.04 -0.16
C GLY A 136 60.16 31.91 -1.55
N ILE A 137 59.54 32.40 -2.62
CA ILE A 137 60.06 32.31 -4.00
C ILE A 137 60.63 33.63 -4.53
N GLY A 138 60.79 34.64 -3.68
CA GLY A 138 61.32 35.95 -4.06
C GLY A 138 62.72 35.90 -4.69
N ALA A 139 63.53 34.93 -4.32
CA ALA A 139 64.89 34.76 -4.88
C ALA A 139 64.89 34.26 -6.34
N PHE A 140 63.74 33.84 -6.87
CA PHE A 140 63.52 33.52 -8.29
C PHE A 140 62.97 34.70 -9.10
N CYS A 141 62.69 35.83 -8.45
CA CYS A 141 62.25 37.05 -9.11
C CYS A 141 63.49 37.85 -9.54
N LEU A 142 63.45 38.50 -10.71
CA LEU A 142 64.44 39.47 -11.15
C LEU A 142 63.73 40.77 -11.51
N GLU A 143 64.09 41.86 -10.84
CA GLU A 143 63.43 43.15 -11.05
C GLU A 143 64.14 43.99 -12.11
N LEU A 144 63.45 44.29 -13.20
CA LEU A 144 63.97 45.11 -14.30
C LEU A 144 63.15 46.40 -14.43
N HIS A 145 63.62 47.49 -13.82
CA HIS A 145 63.10 48.85 -14.06
C HIS A 145 64.20 49.74 -14.70
N SER A 146 63.94 51.00 -15.08
CA SER A 146 64.90 51.92 -15.73
C SER A 146 65.39 53.06 -14.79
N ASN A 147 66.68 53.45 -14.91
CA ASN A 147 67.53 54.37 -14.10
C ASN A 147 68.83 53.77 -13.49
N LYS A 148 69.94 54.18 -14.13
CA LYS A 148 71.39 54.31 -13.80
C LYS A 148 72.09 53.68 -12.57
N SER A 149 71.45 52.97 -11.63
CA SER A 149 72.15 52.32 -10.48
C SER A 149 72.16 50.78 -10.48
N ARG A 150 71.69 50.12 -11.55
CA ARG A 150 71.25 48.70 -11.49
C ARG A 150 72.24 47.58 -11.79
N LYS A 151 73.43 47.82 -12.36
CA LYS A 151 74.29 46.69 -12.76
C LYS A 151 74.68 45.81 -11.57
N LYS A 152 75.05 46.43 -10.45
CA LYS A 152 75.43 45.70 -9.23
C LYS A 152 74.24 44.96 -8.61
N ALA A 153 73.09 45.62 -8.44
CA ALA A 153 71.90 44.99 -7.87
C ALA A 153 71.41 43.77 -8.68
N VAL A 154 71.45 43.85 -10.02
CA VAL A 154 71.11 42.71 -10.89
C VAL A 154 72.12 41.57 -10.73
N LEU A 155 73.43 41.88 -10.68
CA LEU A 155 74.46 40.88 -10.46
C LEU A 155 74.34 40.23 -9.07
N ASP A 156 74.09 41.02 -8.02
CA ASP A 156 73.89 40.55 -6.65
C ASP A 156 72.65 39.63 -6.57
N GLN A 157 71.56 39.95 -7.28
CA GLN A 157 70.36 39.13 -7.34
C GLN A 157 70.61 37.81 -8.08
N LEU A 158 71.32 37.84 -9.21
CA LEU A 158 71.73 36.63 -9.93
C LEU A 158 72.65 35.75 -9.09
N GLU A 159 73.60 36.35 -8.37
CA GLU A 159 74.49 35.63 -7.45
C GLU A 159 73.68 34.97 -6.31
N GLN A 160 72.69 35.66 -5.75
CA GLN A 160 71.79 35.10 -4.74
C GLN A 160 70.98 33.91 -5.28
N SER A 161 70.40 34.03 -6.48
CA SER A 161 69.65 32.93 -7.11
C SER A 161 70.54 31.71 -7.38
N MET A 162 71.79 31.93 -7.82
CA MET A 162 72.77 30.86 -8.06
C MET A 162 73.22 30.14 -6.78
N LYS A 163 73.14 30.81 -5.61
CA LYS A 163 73.49 30.23 -4.30
C LYS A 163 72.37 29.38 -3.69
N ILE A 164 71.16 29.41 -4.26
CA ILE A 164 70.04 28.58 -3.77
C ILE A 164 70.37 27.11 -4.06
N GLN A 165 70.60 26.33 -3.01
CA GLN A 165 70.76 24.89 -3.13
C GLN A 165 69.42 24.22 -3.40
N ARG A 166 69.40 23.20 -4.26
CA ARG A 166 68.21 22.38 -4.51
C ARG A 166 67.84 21.67 -3.22
N ILE A 167 66.76 22.11 -2.58
CA ILE A 167 66.24 21.48 -1.37
C ILE A 167 65.79 20.05 -1.74
N PRO A 168 66.23 19.00 -1.03
CA PRO A 168 65.79 17.64 -1.30
C PRO A 168 64.27 17.52 -1.11
N LYS A 169 63.64 16.64 -1.91
CA LYS A 169 62.19 16.46 -1.94
C LYS A 169 61.65 16.20 -0.52
N ASN A 170 60.86 17.14 0.00
CA ASN A 170 60.34 17.07 1.37
C ASN A 170 59.17 16.07 1.43
N THR A 171 59.39 14.91 2.04
CA THR A 171 58.37 13.85 2.21
C THR A 171 57.18 14.31 3.04
N SER A 172 57.33 15.33 3.89
CA SER A 172 56.22 15.92 4.65
C SER A 172 55.25 16.72 3.78
N PHE A 173 55.74 17.38 2.73
CA PHE A 173 54.90 18.18 1.83
C PHE A 173 53.97 17.30 0.99
N GLU A 174 54.49 16.20 0.45
CA GLU A 174 53.68 15.24 -0.31
C GLU A 174 52.61 14.57 0.56
N LYS A 175 52.94 14.25 1.83
CA LYS A 175 51.96 13.70 2.77
C LYS A 175 50.82 14.67 3.06
N GLU A 176 51.13 15.95 3.29
CA GLU A 176 50.11 16.97 3.55
C GLU A 176 49.27 17.26 2.30
N LYS A 177 49.90 17.29 1.12
CA LYS A 177 49.21 17.42 -0.17
C LYS A 177 48.17 16.31 -0.36
N GLU A 178 48.54 15.05 -0.12
CA GLU A 178 47.61 13.92 -0.19
C GLU A 178 46.52 13.97 0.89
N ALA A 179 46.84 14.43 2.11
CA ALA A 179 45.84 14.59 3.16
C ALA A 179 44.77 15.63 2.79
N VAL A 180 45.19 16.78 2.25
CA VAL A 180 44.28 17.82 1.74
C VAL A 180 43.45 17.29 0.57
N ARG A 181 44.08 16.56 -0.36
CA ARG A 181 43.40 15.93 -1.50
C ARG A 181 42.29 14.99 -1.04
N ARG A 182 42.59 14.09 -0.11
CA ARG A 182 41.62 13.13 0.44
C ARG A 182 40.43 13.83 1.09
N ARG A 183 40.68 14.87 1.90
CA ARG A 183 39.59 15.64 2.55
C ARG A 183 38.71 16.36 1.54
N LYS A 184 39.29 16.95 0.50
CA LYS A 184 38.53 17.58 -0.60
C LYS A 184 37.63 16.55 -1.29
N ALA A 185 38.17 15.40 -1.66
CA ALA A 185 37.42 14.33 -2.30
C ALA A 185 36.26 13.81 -1.43
N GLU A 186 36.48 13.69 -0.11
CA GLU A 186 35.43 13.29 0.84
C GLU A 186 34.29 14.33 0.91
N LEU A 187 34.63 15.61 1.07
CA LEU A 187 33.65 16.70 1.12
C LEU A 187 32.86 16.80 -0.19
N ASN A 188 33.55 16.73 -1.33
CA ASN A 188 32.91 16.77 -2.65
C ASN A 188 32.03 15.54 -2.88
N GLY A 189 32.44 14.36 -2.40
CA GLY A 189 31.62 13.14 -2.46
C GLY A 189 30.34 13.21 -1.61
N LEU A 190 30.34 13.99 -0.52
CA LEU A 190 29.12 14.27 0.25
C LEU A 190 28.19 15.23 -0.52
N VAL A 191 28.74 16.31 -1.09
CA VAL A 191 27.97 17.27 -1.88
C VAL A 191 27.32 16.57 -3.08
N LYS A 192 28.07 15.74 -3.81
CA LYS A 192 27.54 14.95 -4.94
C LYS A 192 26.38 14.03 -4.53
N ARG A 193 26.46 13.38 -3.36
CA ARG A 193 25.38 12.54 -2.85
C ARG A 193 24.16 13.34 -2.39
N LEU A 194 24.38 14.51 -1.78
CA LEU A 194 23.32 15.36 -1.28
C LEU A 194 22.46 15.93 -2.43
N HIS A 195 23.09 16.25 -3.56
CA HIS A 195 22.44 16.77 -4.77
C HIS A 195 22.13 15.69 -5.82
N GLY A 196 22.49 14.43 -5.56
CA GLY A 196 22.19 13.31 -6.44
C GLY A 196 20.70 13.02 -6.45
N VAL A 197 20.10 12.99 -7.64
CA VAL A 197 18.68 12.70 -7.83
C VAL A 197 18.45 11.19 -7.88
N ASP A 198 17.45 10.70 -7.16
CA ASP A 198 17.05 9.29 -7.17
C ASP A 198 15.86 9.01 -8.11
N GLU A 199 15.28 7.80 -8.03
CA GLU A 199 14.13 7.38 -8.84
C GLU A 199 12.87 8.26 -8.63
N SER A 200 12.79 9.02 -7.54
CA SER A 200 11.68 9.96 -7.28
C SER A 200 11.81 11.27 -8.05
N GLY A 201 12.98 11.55 -8.63
CA GLY A 201 13.26 12.83 -9.28
C GLY A 201 13.72 13.94 -8.33
N TYR A 202 13.93 13.63 -7.04
CA TYR A 202 14.43 14.57 -6.03
C TYR A 202 15.78 14.13 -5.49
N SER A 203 16.61 15.11 -5.11
CA SER A 203 17.78 14.87 -4.28
C SER A 203 17.44 14.97 -2.79
N ILE A 204 18.32 14.48 -1.92
CA ILE A 204 18.16 14.67 -0.46
C ILE A 204 18.09 16.16 -0.12
N TYR A 205 18.87 17.00 -0.81
CA TYR A 205 18.80 18.44 -0.66
C TYR A 205 17.38 18.97 -0.93
N ASP A 206 16.77 18.55 -2.03
CA ASP A 206 15.41 18.97 -2.40
C ASP A 206 14.39 18.49 -1.36
N LEU A 207 14.50 17.25 -0.91
CA LEU A 207 13.62 16.70 0.13
C LEU A 207 13.74 17.44 1.47
N ILE A 208 14.96 17.83 1.87
CA ILE A 208 15.17 18.65 3.08
C ILE A 208 14.54 20.04 2.91
N ALA A 209 14.70 20.64 1.73
CA ALA A 209 14.11 21.94 1.41
C ALA A 209 12.58 21.89 1.43
N GLU A 210 11.97 20.86 0.83
CA GLU A 210 10.52 20.65 0.87
C GLU A 210 10.03 20.34 2.28
N TYR A 211 10.70 19.44 3.02
CA TYR A 211 10.36 19.13 4.41
C TYR A 211 10.36 20.37 5.30
N SER A 212 11.31 21.27 5.09
CA SER A 212 11.40 22.52 5.85
C SER A 212 10.19 23.43 5.67
N LYS A 213 9.45 23.32 4.56
CA LYS A 213 8.21 24.07 4.30
C LYS A 213 7.00 23.47 5.03
N VAL A 214 7.02 22.18 5.31
CA VAL A 214 5.88 21.43 5.87
C VAL A 214 6.13 20.90 7.29
N LYS A 215 7.28 21.20 7.90
CA LYS A 215 7.68 20.68 9.22
C LYS A 215 6.69 20.95 10.36
N ASP A 216 5.88 22.00 10.23
CA ASP A 216 4.91 22.43 11.24
C ASP A 216 3.53 21.75 11.05
N TYR A 217 3.36 20.96 9.97
CA TYR A 217 2.17 20.14 9.77
C TYR A 217 2.25 18.87 10.63
N PRO A 218 1.15 18.45 11.27
CA PRO A 218 1.19 17.26 12.11
C PRO A 218 1.45 16.01 11.27
N LYS A 219 2.26 15.10 11.80
CA LYS A 219 2.51 13.79 11.18
C LYS A 219 1.29 12.91 11.42
N TYR A 220 0.44 12.81 10.42
CA TYR A 220 -0.81 12.06 10.54
C TYR A 220 -0.73 10.63 10.02
N LEU A 221 0.25 10.32 9.17
CA LEU A 221 0.27 9.10 8.37
C LEU A 221 1.66 8.46 8.38
N ASP A 222 1.72 7.20 8.83
CA ASP A 222 2.88 6.35 8.60
C ASP A 222 2.76 5.76 7.19
N LEU A 223 3.73 6.06 6.32
CA LEU A 223 3.79 5.48 4.97
C LEU A 223 3.96 3.97 5.08
N ASP A 224 3.03 3.23 4.49
CA ASP A 224 3.11 1.76 4.41
C ASP A 224 3.91 1.32 3.16
N SER A 225 4.00 0.01 2.97
CA SER A 225 4.71 -0.59 1.82
C SER A 225 4.06 -0.30 0.45
N THR A 226 2.91 0.38 0.40
CA THR A 226 2.22 0.71 -0.86
C THR A 226 2.76 1.99 -1.49
N PHE A 227 3.44 2.85 -0.72
CA PHE A 227 4.15 4.00 -1.26
C PHE A 227 5.43 3.56 -1.98
N LYS A 228 5.59 3.97 -3.24
CA LYS A 228 6.73 3.61 -4.10
C LYS A 228 7.35 4.88 -4.66
N SER A 229 8.62 5.13 -4.33
CA SER A 229 9.38 6.31 -4.77
C SER A 229 9.38 6.51 -6.29
N GLY A 230 9.44 5.44 -7.08
CA GLY A 230 9.42 5.52 -8.54
C GLY A 230 8.11 6.02 -9.17
N TYR A 231 7.03 6.14 -8.40
CA TYR A 231 5.73 6.67 -8.86
C TYR A 231 5.41 8.03 -8.24
N PHE A 232 6.39 8.70 -7.61
CA PHE A 232 6.13 9.88 -6.79
C PHE A 232 5.40 11.01 -7.53
N GLU A 233 5.80 11.33 -8.76
CA GLU A 233 5.13 12.39 -9.53
C GLU A 233 3.71 12.01 -9.95
N GLU A 234 3.46 10.73 -10.28
CA GLU A 234 2.11 10.22 -10.57
C GLU A 234 1.22 10.27 -9.32
N GLN A 235 1.75 9.84 -8.18
CA GLN A 235 1.09 9.92 -6.88
C GLN A 235 0.76 11.37 -6.49
N LYS A 236 1.73 12.28 -6.65
CA LYS A 236 1.55 13.71 -6.39
C LYS A 236 0.48 14.33 -7.30
N ALA A 237 0.46 13.96 -8.58
CA ALA A 237 -0.58 14.39 -9.51
C ALA A 237 -1.97 13.87 -9.12
N ALA A 238 -2.07 12.60 -8.72
CA ALA A 238 -3.30 11.98 -8.25
C ALA A 238 -3.84 12.67 -6.97
N LEU A 239 -2.98 13.00 -5.99
CA LEU A 239 -3.37 13.77 -4.80
C LEU A 239 -3.85 15.17 -5.13
N LYS A 240 -3.18 15.87 -6.07
CA LYS A 240 -3.63 17.20 -6.53
C LYS A 240 -5.01 17.12 -7.19
N ASN A 241 -5.24 16.11 -8.03
CA ASN A 241 -6.54 15.90 -8.66
C ASN A 241 -7.61 15.58 -7.60
N LEU A 242 -7.31 14.70 -6.64
CA LEU A 242 -8.22 14.33 -5.57
C LEU A 242 -8.64 15.53 -4.72
N LYS A 243 -7.67 16.36 -4.32
CA LYS A 243 -7.95 17.64 -3.64
C LYS A 243 -8.80 18.56 -4.52
N GLY A 244 -8.45 18.67 -5.80
CA GLY A 244 -9.19 19.48 -6.77
C GLY A 244 -10.66 19.07 -6.81
N MET A 245 -10.95 17.79 -7.03
CA MET A 245 -12.32 17.28 -7.09
C MET A 245 -13.03 17.35 -5.73
N GLY A 246 -12.37 17.01 -4.62
CA GLY A 246 -12.96 17.06 -3.28
C GLY A 246 -13.32 18.48 -2.83
N SER A 247 -12.52 19.48 -3.18
CA SER A 247 -12.84 20.88 -2.90
C SER A 247 -14.05 21.38 -3.70
N HIS A 248 -14.22 20.92 -4.95
CA HIS A 248 -15.37 21.28 -5.80
C HIS A 248 -16.69 20.67 -5.29
N THR A 249 -16.65 19.50 -4.63
CA THR A 249 -17.83 18.89 -4.01
C THR A 249 -18.17 19.49 -2.64
N GLY A 250 -17.37 20.44 -2.12
CA GLY A 250 -17.55 21.01 -0.79
C GLY A 250 -16.96 20.16 0.35
N GLY A 251 -16.11 19.19 0.01
CA GLY A 251 -15.47 18.26 0.93
C GLY A 251 -16.18 16.90 0.97
N PRO A 252 -15.43 15.78 1.02
CA PRO A 252 -16.05 14.44 1.01
C PRO A 252 -16.62 14.01 2.37
N TYR A 253 -16.07 14.54 3.45
CA TYR A 253 -16.55 14.25 4.80
C TYR A 253 -17.89 14.93 5.05
N GLY A 254 -18.90 14.16 5.43
CA GLY A 254 -20.26 14.67 5.62
C GLY A 254 -20.97 15.11 4.34
N HIS A 255 -20.44 14.77 3.16
CA HIS A 255 -21.09 15.11 1.90
C HIS A 255 -22.49 14.46 1.83
N PRO A 256 -23.54 15.17 1.36
CA PRO A 256 -24.89 14.62 1.32
C PRO A 256 -24.98 13.33 0.50
N LEU A 257 -24.22 13.22 -0.59
CA LEU A 257 -24.15 12.05 -1.47
C LEU A 257 -23.23 10.91 -0.97
N ARG A 258 -22.65 11.05 0.22
CA ARG A 258 -21.87 9.98 0.85
C ARG A 258 -22.72 8.72 1.00
N GLY A 259 -22.13 7.57 0.68
CA GLY A 259 -22.82 6.29 0.53
C GLY A 259 -23.02 5.87 -0.92
N ILE A 260 -23.12 6.79 -1.89
CA ILE A 260 -23.13 6.42 -3.32
C ILE A 260 -21.71 6.01 -3.73
N GLY A 261 -21.54 4.80 -4.28
CA GLY A 261 -20.26 4.22 -4.72
C GLY A 261 -19.94 4.35 -6.21
N LEU A 262 -20.78 5.04 -6.97
CA LEU A 262 -20.69 5.09 -8.43
C LEU A 262 -19.37 5.67 -8.97
N THR A 263 -18.82 4.97 -9.96
CA THR A 263 -17.57 5.32 -10.64
C THR A 263 -17.77 5.84 -12.06
N GLU A 264 -19.00 5.86 -12.57
CA GLU A 264 -19.33 6.35 -13.90
C GLU A 264 -20.61 7.19 -13.89
N TYR A 265 -20.54 8.39 -14.48
CA TYR A 265 -21.69 9.29 -14.61
C TYR A 265 -22.28 9.21 -16.01
N ARG A 266 -23.60 9.05 -16.10
CA ARG A 266 -24.35 9.13 -17.36
C ARG A 266 -25.49 10.16 -17.27
N PRO A 267 -25.89 10.83 -18.35
CA PRO A 267 -26.86 11.93 -18.30
C PRO A 267 -28.22 11.58 -17.67
N LEU A 268 -28.71 10.34 -17.85
CA LEU A 268 -30.01 9.89 -17.33
C LEU A 268 -29.94 9.33 -15.90
N LEU A 269 -28.75 9.18 -15.33
CA LEU A 269 -28.56 8.54 -14.02
C LEU A 269 -29.32 9.27 -12.91
N LYS A 270 -29.32 10.61 -12.96
CA LYS A 270 -30.03 11.44 -11.99
C LYS A 270 -31.53 11.12 -11.97
N ASP A 271 -32.14 11.06 -13.15
CA ASP A 271 -33.58 10.81 -13.31
C ASP A 271 -33.93 9.36 -12.95
N GLU A 272 -33.06 8.41 -13.31
CA GLU A 272 -33.20 7.00 -12.93
C GLU A 272 -33.14 6.81 -11.41
N ILE A 273 -32.18 7.44 -10.73
CA ILE A 273 -32.07 7.41 -9.26
C ILE A 273 -33.30 8.06 -8.64
N ALA A 274 -33.71 9.24 -9.12
CA ALA A 274 -34.88 9.94 -8.59
C ALA A 274 -36.16 9.09 -8.72
N LYS A 275 -36.32 8.36 -9.83
CA LYS A 275 -37.45 7.46 -10.06
C LYS A 275 -37.41 6.23 -9.15
N GLN A 276 -36.24 5.63 -8.94
CA GLN A 276 -36.09 4.45 -8.08
C GLN A 276 -36.11 4.80 -6.58
N ALA A 277 -35.83 6.05 -6.22
CA ALA A 277 -35.79 6.55 -4.85
C ALA A 277 -37.16 7.00 -4.32
N ASP A 278 -38.24 6.92 -5.12
CA ASP A 278 -39.63 7.08 -4.68
C ASP A 278 -40.09 5.85 -3.89
N LEU A 279 -39.34 5.53 -2.84
CA LEU A 279 -39.52 4.37 -1.97
C LEU A 279 -40.33 4.81 -0.76
N ASP A 280 -41.57 4.31 -0.65
CA ASP A 280 -42.30 4.40 0.60
C ASP A 280 -41.84 3.28 1.54
N LEU A 281 -40.79 3.57 2.31
CA LEU A 281 -40.26 2.64 3.30
C LEU A 281 -41.06 2.65 4.61
N SER A 282 -42.13 3.46 4.75
CA SER A 282 -42.85 3.58 6.02
C SER A 282 -43.52 2.28 6.45
N SER A 283 -44.05 1.48 5.51
CA SER A 283 -44.61 0.17 5.82
C SER A 283 -43.54 -0.78 6.37
N LEU A 284 -42.38 -0.87 5.70
CA LEU A 284 -41.22 -1.67 6.14
C LEU A 284 -40.68 -1.24 7.50
N GLN A 285 -40.64 0.07 7.76
CA GLN A 285 -40.22 0.61 9.06
C GLN A 285 -41.16 0.12 10.17
N ASN A 286 -42.46 0.26 9.97
CA ASN A 286 -43.47 -0.09 10.96
C ASN A 286 -43.54 -1.61 11.18
N SER A 287 -43.54 -2.40 10.11
CA SER A 287 -43.63 -3.87 10.22
C SER A 287 -42.38 -4.50 10.84
N LEU A 288 -41.19 -3.94 10.58
CA LEU A 288 -39.97 -4.35 11.28
C LEU A 288 -40.02 -4.00 12.77
N GLU A 289 -40.47 -2.78 13.11
CA GLU A 289 -40.59 -2.32 14.50
C GLU A 289 -41.62 -3.16 15.28
N ASP A 290 -42.77 -3.45 14.69
CA ASP A 290 -43.81 -4.33 15.26
C ASP A 290 -43.33 -5.77 15.45
N LEU A 291 -42.54 -6.28 14.50
CA LEU A 291 -41.97 -7.63 14.57
C LEU A 291 -40.94 -7.74 15.69
N LEU A 292 -40.01 -6.78 15.76
CA LEU A 292 -38.92 -6.78 16.75
C LEU A 292 -39.36 -6.32 18.14
N ALA A 293 -40.42 -5.51 18.23
CA ALA A 293 -40.87 -4.87 19.47
C ALA A 293 -39.74 -4.15 20.23
N GLY A 294 -38.84 -3.48 19.49
CA GLY A 294 -37.72 -2.73 20.06
C GLY A 294 -36.46 -3.53 20.39
N ASP A 295 -36.36 -4.81 20.02
CA ASP A 295 -35.12 -5.60 20.20
C ASP A 295 -33.99 -5.12 19.28
N ILE A 296 -33.11 -4.29 19.83
CA ILE A 296 -31.98 -3.68 19.10
C ILE A 296 -31.01 -4.74 18.59
N PHE A 297 -30.79 -5.83 19.33
CA PHE A 297 -29.83 -6.89 18.97
C PHE A 297 -30.21 -7.69 17.72
N LEU A 298 -31.49 -7.67 17.33
CA LEU A 298 -31.98 -8.33 16.12
C LEU A 298 -32.21 -7.35 14.97
N SER A 299 -32.10 -6.04 15.22
CA SER A 299 -32.28 -5.04 14.19
C SER A 299 -31.24 -5.24 13.09
N PRO A 300 -31.65 -5.40 11.82
CA PRO A 300 -30.72 -5.46 10.72
C PRO A 300 -29.96 -4.13 10.58
N THR A 301 -28.78 -4.20 10.00
CA THR A 301 -27.95 -3.04 9.63
C THR A 301 -27.83 -2.85 8.12
N THR A 302 -28.18 -3.88 7.35
CA THR A 302 -28.24 -3.87 5.89
C THR A 302 -29.56 -4.48 5.39
N PHE A 303 -29.90 -4.23 4.13
CA PHE A 303 -31.07 -4.83 3.49
C PHE A 303 -30.93 -6.36 3.41
N GLN A 304 -29.72 -6.86 3.11
CA GLN A 304 -29.46 -8.30 3.09
C GLN A 304 -29.68 -8.95 4.47
N GLU A 305 -29.28 -8.28 5.56
CA GLU A 305 -29.58 -8.74 6.92
C GLU A 305 -31.08 -8.71 7.22
N ALA A 306 -31.80 -7.71 6.69
CA ALA A 306 -33.24 -7.57 6.85
C ALA A 306 -34.01 -8.71 6.17
N GLU A 307 -33.60 -9.12 4.96
CA GLU A 307 -34.12 -10.29 4.26
C GLU A 307 -33.79 -11.60 5.00
N LYS A 308 -32.53 -11.73 5.43
CA LYS A 308 -32.06 -12.91 6.16
C LYS A 308 -32.84 -13.09 7.47
N LEU A 309 -33.08 -12.01 8.22
CA LEU A 309 -33.85 -12.02 9.45
C LEU A 309 -35.25 -12.62 9.23
N ALA A 310 -35.95 -12.25 8.15
CA ALA A 310 -37.26 -12.82 7.83
C ALA A 310 -37.20 -14.35 7.61
N ILE A 311 -36.15 -14.83 6.95
CA ILE A 311 -35.93 -16.26 6.68
C ILE A 311 -35.62 -17.02 7.98
N GLU A 312 -34.77 -16.44 8.83
CA GLU A 312 -34.39 -17.01 10.13
C GLU A 312 -35.61 -17.13 11.06
N ILE A 313 -36.39 -16.05 11.22
CA ILE A 313 -37.62 -16.04 12.03
C ILE A 313 -38.62 -17.06 11.46
N ALA A 314 -38.79 -17.13 10.14
CA ALA A 314 -39.68 -18.11 9.52
C ALA A 314 -39.23 -19.56 9.78
N ALA A 315 -37.93 -19.85 9.73
CA ALA A 315 -37.41 -21.18 10.02
C ALA A 315 -37.68 -21.59 11.47
N VAL A 316 -37.44 -20.68 12.41
CA VAL A 316 -37.67 -20.92 13.85
C VAL A 316 -39.16 -21.07 14.15
N LEU A 317 -40.02 -20.20 13.58
CA LEU A 317 -41.48 -20.29 13.75
C LEU A 317 -42.04 -21.63 13.25
N ASN A 318 -41.56 -22.10 12.10
CA ASN A 318 -41.98 -23.40 11.54
C ASN A 318 -41.67 -24.57 12.47
N LEU A 319 -40.51 -24.55 13.14
CA LEU A 319 -40.15 -25.56 14.14
C LEU A 319 -40.96 -25.39 15.43
N TYR A 320 -41.11 -24.15 15.90
CA TYR A 320 -41.86 -23.84 17.11
C TYR A 320 -43.31 -24.35 17.04
N GLN A 321 -43.96 -24.27 15.88
CA GLN A 321 -45.31 -24.80 15.67
C GLN A 321 -45.45 -26.32 15.84
N VAL A 322 -44.36 -27.08 15.69
CA VAL A 322 -44.40 -28.56 15.76
C VAL A 322 -43.77 -29.09 17.03
N ALA A 323 -42.67 -28.48 17.49
CA ALA A 323 -41.95 -28.91 18.69
C ALA A 323 -41.34 -27.69 19.42
N PRO A 324 -42.12 -26.94 20.21
CA PRO A 324 -41.65 -25.76 20.94
C PRO A 324 -40.46 -26.05 21.87
N ALA A 325 -40.47 -27.19 22.56
CA ALA A 325 -39.45 -27.59 23.55
C ALA A 325 -38.05 -27.78 22.94
N MET A 326 -37.97 -27.98 21.61
CA MET A 326 -36.69 -28.05 20.90
C MET A 326 -35.93 -26.72 20.96
N LEU A 327 -36.63 -25.59 20.94
CA LEU A 327 -36.06 -24.24 20.85
C LEU A 327 -35.67 -23.64 22.21
N GLU A 328 -35.84 -24.40 23.29
CA GLU A 328 -35.29 -24.08 24.60
C GLU A 328 -33.76 -24.29 24.61
N ASP A 329 -33.11 -24.18 25.78
CA ASP A 329 -31.66 -24.32 25.89
C ASP A 329 -31.17 -25.66 25.28
N ASP A 330 -29.93 -25.66 24.78
CA ASP A 330 -29.25 -26.79 24.14
C ASP A 330 -29.86 -27.29 22.81
N PHE A 331 -30.50 -26.42 22.02
CA PHE A 331 -31.09 -26.76 20.71
C PHE A 331 -30.19 -27.63 19.82
N PHE A 332 -28.91 -27.29 19.68
CA PHE A 332 -27.97 -28.04 18.82
C PHE A 332 -27.80 -29.49 19.28
N GLU A 333 -27.70 -29.70 20.59
CA GLU A 333 -27.57 -31.03 21.18
C GLU A 333 -28.89 -31.80 21.06
N LYS A 334 -30.02 -31.15 21.37
CA LYS A 334 -31.37 -31.73 21.19
C LYS A 334 -31.59 -32.18 19.74
N GLN A 335 -31.25 -31.34 18.77
CA GLN A 335 -31.39 -31.63 17.34
C GLN A 335 -30.53 -32.81 16.89
N LEU A 336 -29.30 -32.93 17.40
CA LEU A 336 -28.43 -34.08 17.12
C LEU A 336 -29.02 -35.37 17.70
N LYS A 337 -29.50 -35.34 18.95
CA LYS A 337 -30.15 -36.47 19.62
C LYS A 337 -31.41 -36.91 18.88
N THR A 338 -32.29 -35.97 18.50
CA THR A 338 -33.52 -36.27 17.73
C THR A 338 -33.21 -36.88 16.37
N LYS A 339 -32.18 -36.39 15.66
CA LYS A 339 -31.73 -36.97 14.39
C LYS A 339 -31.21 -38.41 14.55
N ASN A 340 -30.44 -38.65 15.60
CA ASN A 340 -29.94 -39.99 15.91
C ASN A 340 -31.08 -40.94 16.28
N TYR A 341 -32.05 -40.47 17.07
CA TYR A 341 -33.26 -41.23 17.40
C TYR A 341 -34.05 -41.58 16.13
N LEU A 342 -34.35 -40.63 15.24
CA LEU A 342 -35.04 -40.91 13.98
C LEU A 342 -34.29 -41.92 13.11
N LYS A 343 -32.96 -41.83 13.05
CA LYS A 343 -32.12 -42.81 12.33
C LYS A 343 -32.25 -44.21 12.93
N GLN A 344 -32.28 -44.31 14.26
CA GLN A 344 -32.42 -45.57 14.97
C GLN A 344 -33.84 -46.16 14.85
N THR A 345 -34.87 -45.32 14.89
CA THR A 345 -36.27 -45.69 14.63
C THR A 345 -36.41 -46.29 13.24
N ASN A 346 -35.87 -45.63 12.21
CA ASN A 346 -35.92 -46.13 10.83
C ASN A 346 -35.20 -47.48 10.67
N ARG A 347 -34.03 -47.66 11.30
CA ARG A 347 -33.30 -48.95 11.30
C ARG A 347 -34.10 -50.06 11.97
N THR A 348 -34.70 -49.77 13.13
CA THR A 348 -35.49 -50.74 13.89
C THR A 348 -36.75 -51.13 13.12
N LEU A 349 -37.43 -50.18 12.48
CA LEU A 349 -38.58 -50.44 11.61
C LEU A 349 -38.19 -51.25 10.38
N GLY A 350 -37.03 -50.97 9.78
CA GLY A 350 -36.46 -51.76 8.68
C GLY A 350 -36.20 -53.21 9.08
N ALA A 351 -35.45 -53.43 10.16
CA ALA A 351 -35.17 -54.77 10.69
C ALA A 351 -36.45 -55.51 11.08
N LYS A 352 -37.42 -54.83 11.71
CA LYS A 352 -38.74 -55.39 12.02
C LYS A 352 -39.47 -55.84 10.76
N LYS A 353 -39.46 -55.02 9.71
CA LYS A 353 -40.07 -55.34 8.42
C LYS A 353 -39.41 -56.57 7.79
N ASP A 354 -38.08 -56.70 7.88
CA ASP A 354 -37.36 -57.85 7.34
C ASP A 354 -37.70 -59.15 8.06
N VAL A 355 -37.81 -59.14 9.39
CA VAL A 355 -38.29 -60.30 10.16
C VAL A 355 -39.74 -60.65 9.79
N LEU A 356 -40.62 -59.64 9.73
CA LEU A 356 -42.05 -59.83 9.46
C LEU A 356 -42.37 -60.19 7.99
N LYS A 357 -41.39 -60.17 7.06
CA LYS A 357 -41.59 -60.74 5.72
C LYS A 357 -41.88 -62.23 5.77
N HIS A 358 -41.21 -62.94 6.68
CA HIS A 358 -41.23 -64.40 6.75
C HIS A 358 -42.00 -64.91 7.97
N TYR A 359 -42.05 -64.11 9.05
CA TYR A 359 -42.57 -64.53 10.35
C TYR A 359 -43.75 -63.68 10.85
N SER A 360 -44.51 -64.23 11.79
CA SER A 360 -45.58 -63.55 12.53
C SER A 360 -45.01 -62.62 13.62
N GLN A 361 -45.86 -61.81 14.26
CA GLN A 361 -45.39 -60.85 15.27
C GLN A 361 -44.84 -61.52 16.53
N GLU A 362 -45.35 -62.70 16.86
CA GLU A 362 -44.96 -63.48 18.04
C GLU A 362 -43.48 -63.88 17.97
N PHE A 363 -42.91 -64.01 16.76
CA PHE A 363 -41.51 -64.37 16.56
C PHE A 363 -40.52 -63.30 17.04
N LEU A 364 -40.94 -62.04 17.10
CA LEU A 364 -40.08 -60.93 17.54
C LEU A 364 -39.59 -61.10 18.99
N ASN A 365 -40.34 -61.86 19.81
CA ASN A 365 -40.03 -62.12 21.21
C ASN A 365 -39.32 -63.46 21.44
N ALA A 366 -39.00 -64.22 20.39
CA ALA A 366 -38.30 -65.49 20.52
C ALA A 366 -36.82 -65.27 20.94
N ASP A 367 -36.21 -66.28 21.58
CA ASP A 367 -34.80 -66.26 21.98
C ASP A 367 -33.91 -66.80 20.84
N PRO A 368 -33.23 -65.93 20.05
CA PRO A 368 -32.41 -66.37 18.92
C PRO A 368 -31.16 -67.14 19.36
N GLU A 369 -30.62 -66.91 20.56
CA GLU A 369 -29.42 -67.60 21.05
C GLU A 369 -29.73 -69.03 21.48
N ARG A 370 -30.89 -69.24 22.12
CA ARG A 370 -31.38 -70.59 22.40
C ARG A 370 -31.65 -71.34 21.09
N LEU A 371 -32.38 -70.73 20.16
CA LEU A 371 -32.73 -71.36 18.88
C LEU A 371 -31.50 -71.68 18.02
N GLU A 372 -30.49 -70.80 17.99
CA GLU A 372 -29.24 -71.07 17.26
C GLU A 372 -28.42 -72.20 17.92
N ARG A 373 -28.32 -72.21 19.26
CA ARG A 373 -27.64 -73.29 20.00
C ARG A 373 -28.31 -74.64 19.75
N ASP A 374 -29.63 -74.70 19.86
CA ASP A 374 -30.40 -75.94 19.66
C ASP A 374 -30.32 -76.42 18.21
N PHE A 375 -30.27 -75.50 17.24
CA PHE A 375 -30.11 -75.82 15.82
C PHE A 375 -28.72 -76.41 15.55
N ASN A 376 -27.65 -75.76 16.02
CA ASN A 376 -26.27 -76.23 15.85
C ASN A 376 -26.02 -77.56 16.57
N LEU A 377 -26.60 -77.75 17.76
CA LEU A 377 -26.52 -79.02 18.52
C LEU A 377 -27.29 -80.16 17.84
N PHE A 378 -28.36 -79.85 17.11
CA PHE A 378 -29.03 -80.83 16.27
C PHE A 378 -28.22 -81.13 15.00
N GLU A 379 -27.64 -80.11 14.39
CA GLU A 379 -26.82 -80.24 13.17
C GLU A 379 -25.47 -80.95 13.41
N SER A 380 -24.93 -80.96 14.62
CA SER A 380 -23.71 -81.72 14.96
C SER A 380 -23.92 -83.24 15.09
N LYS A 381 -25.16 -83.72 15.07
CA LYS A 381 -25.48 -85.16 15.24
C LYS A 381 -25.21 -85.98 13.97
N PRO A 382 -24.85 -87.28 14.09
CA PRO A 382 -24.63 -88.16 12.93
C PRO A 382 -25.88 -88.27 12.04
N ALA A 383 -25.69 -88.43 10.73
CA ALA A 383 -26.78 -88.47 9.73
C ALA A 383 -27.88 -89.49 10.07
N VAL A 384 -27.51 -90.65 10.64
CA VAL A 384 -28.44 -91.71 11.07
C VAL A 384 -29.44 -91.23 12.13
N ALA A 385 -29.04 -90.31 13.01
CA ALA A 385 -29.91 -89.73 14.04
C ALA A 385 -30.87 -88.64 13.50
N LYS A 386 -30.52 -88.01 12.37
CA LYS A 386 -31.33 -86.96 11.71
C LYS A 386 -32.42 -87.52 10.79
N ILE A 387 -32.24 -88.73 10.24
CA ILE A 387 -33.20 -89.37 9.31
C ILE A 387 -34.55 -89.69 9.99
N PHE A 388 -34.55 -89.97 11.30
CA PHE A 388 -35.75 -90.40 12.04
C PHE A 388 -36.45 -89.29 12.85
N ARG A 389 -35.93 -88.05 12.89
CA ARG A 389 -36.53 -86.93 13.62
C ARG A 389 -36.34 -85.60 12.88
N LYS A 390 -37.43 -84.86 12.63
CA LYS A 390 -37.36 -83.45 12.18
C LYS A 390 -36.72 -82.58 13.27
N ASN A 391 -35.92 -81.59 12.88
CA ASN A 391 -35.21 -80.69 13.79
C ASN A 391 -36.23 -79.97 14.70
N PRO A 392 -36.09 -80.01 16.03
CA PRO A 392 -37.03 -79.36 16.96
C PRO A 392 -37.13 -77.85 16.72
N VAL A 393 -36.02 -77.19 16.36
CA VAL A 393 -36.00 -75.75 16.02
C VAL A 393 -36.78 -75.47 14.75
N GLU A 394 -36.67 -76.33 13.73
CA GLU A 394 -37.44 -76.22 12.49
C GLU A 394 -38.95 -76.34 12.77
N LYS A 395 -39.36 -77.29 13.62
CA LYS A 395 -40.77 -77.45 14.01
C LYS A 395 -41.30 -76.22 14.76
N GLU A 396 -40.49 -75.65 15.64
CA GLU A 396 -40.84 -74.44 16.40
C GLU A 396 -40.92 -73.22 15.50
N LEU A 397 -39.95 -73.02 14.59
CA LEU A 397 -39.96 -71.90 13.64
C LEU A 397 -41.15 -71.96 12.67
N ILE A 398 -41.59 -73.14 12.25
CA ILE A 398 -42.79 -73.31 11.40
C ILE A 398 -44.05 -72.74 12.08
N LEU A 399 -44.15 -72.77 13.41
CA LEU A 399 -45.29 -72.18 14.13
C LEU A 399 -45.36 -70.65 13.98
N TYR A 400 -44.22 -70.04 13.67
CA TYR A 400 -44.07 -68.60 13.49
C TYR A 400 -44.04 -68.17 12.02
N THR A 401 -43.93 -69.08 11.05
CA THR A 401 -43.88 -68.68 9.63
C THR A 401 -45.26 -68.34 9.08
N LYS A 402 -45.31 -67.35 8.17
CA LYS A 402 -46.56 -66.98 7.49
C LYS A 402 -47.02 -68.01 6.45
N THR A 403 -46.10 -68.78 5.90
CA THR A 403 -46.33 -69.73 4.79
C THR A 403 -46.43 -71.19 5.24
N GLY A 404 -46.10 -71.48 6.52
CA GLY A 404 -46.02 -72.85 7.04
C GLY A 404 -44.84 -73.68 6.51
N VAL A 405 -43.93 -73.06 5.75
CA VAL A 405 -42.75 -73.71 5.15
C VAL A 405 -41.50 -72.89 5.47
N ILE A 406 -40.41 -73.57 5.82
CA ILE A 406 -39.11 -72.93 6.11
C ILE A 406 -37.98 -73.65 5.37
N ASP A 407 -37.12 -72.89 4.69
CA ASP A 407 -35.89 -73.43 4.10
C ASP A 407 -34.85 -73.65 5.20
N LYS A 408 -34.37 -74.88 5.34
CA LYS A 408 -33.35 -75.26 6.34
C LYS A 408 -32.04 -74.52 6.17
N THR A 409 -31.69 -74.18 4.93
CA THR A 409 -30.44 -73.47 4.62
C THR A 409 -30.47 -72.01 5.04
N GLU A 410 -31.68 -71.44 5.23
CA GLU A 410 -31.88 -70.04 5.62
C GLU A 410 -32.16 -69.83 7.11
N ILE A 411 -32.34 -70.90 7.90
CA ILE A 411 -32.68 -70.81 9.34
C ILE A 411 -31.69 -69.93 10.10
N LEU A 412 -30.37 -70.11 9.91
CA LEU A 412 -29.36 -69.28 10.57
C LEU A 412 -29.42 -67.82 10.12
N ASN A 413 -29.75 -67.55 8.85
CA ASN A 413 -29.95 -66.19 8.36
C ASN A 413 -31.19 -65.53 8.97
N HIS A 414 -32.27 -66.28 9.14
CA HIS A 414 -33.49 -65.80 9.79
C HIS A 414 -33.29 -65.50 11.28
N LEU A 415 -32.55 -66.36 11.99
CA LEU A 415 -32.16 -66.10 13.39
C LEU A 415 -31.23 -64.89 13.51
N LYS A 416 -30.35 -64.68 12.52
CA LYS A 416 -29.53 -63.48 12.42
C LYS A 416 -30.36 -62.21 12.23
N LEU A 417 -31.41 -62.23 11.38
CA LEU A 417 -32.34 -61.12 11.22
C LEU A 417 -33.08 -60.78 12.53
N LEU A 418 -33.50 -61.81 13.28
CA LEU A 418 -34.15 -61.61 14.59
C LEU A 418 -33.19 -60.99 15.61
N ARG A 419 -31.94 -61.49 15.70
CA ARG A 419 -30.89 -60.91 16.55
C ARG A 419 -30.61 -59.47 16.16
N GLU A 420 -30.52 -59.18 14.87
CA GLU A 420 -30.31 -57.82 14.39
C GLU A 420 -31.46 -56.90 14.80
N PHE A 421 -32.73 -57.33 14.64
CA PHE A 421 -33.88 -56.58 15.13
C PHE A 421 -33.83 -56.32 16.64
N GLN A 422 -33.57 -57.34 17.47
CA GLN A 422 -33.49 -57.19 18.93
C GLN A 422 -32.36 -56.24 19.33
N ASN A 423 -31.19 -56.34 18.71
CA ASN A 423 -30.09 -55.39 18.90
C ASN A 423 -30.49 -53.96 18.52
N GLN A 424 -31.18 -53.76 17.39
CA GLN A 424 -31.68 -52.43 16.99
C GLN A 424 -32.74 -51.91 17.97
N GLN A 425 -33.58 -52.79 18.53
CA GLN A 425 -34.60 -52.43 19.51
C GLN A 425 -33.99 -51.96 20.84
N ASP A 426 -32.91 -52.60 21.30
CA ASP A 426 -32.19 -52.16 22.50
C ASP A 426 -31.46 -50.83 22.28
N LEU A 427 -30.82 -50.65 21.12
CA LEU A 427 -30.25 -49.36 20.73
C LEU A 427 -31.32 -48.26 20.61
N LEU A 428 -32.52 -48.60 20.13
CA LEU A 428 -33.65 -47.66 20.07
C LEU A 428 -34.04 -47.20 21.47
N ARG A 429 -34.21 -48.12 22.44
CA ARG A 429 -34.50 -47.80 23.84
C ARG A 429 -33.44 -46.89 24.48
N GLN A 430 -32.16 -47.14 24.18
CA GLN A 430 -31.08 -46.28 24.66
C GLN A 430 -31.16 -44.87 24.06
N SER A 431 -31.45 -44.75 22.76
CA SER A 431 -31.60 -43.44 22.11
C SER A 431 -32.88 -42.70 22.54
N GLU A 432 -33.97 -43.42 22.81
CA GLU A 432 -35.23 -42.86 23.33
C GLU A 432 -35.01 -42.18 24.69
N ALA A 433 -34.19 -42.80 25.56
CA ALA A 433 -33.85 -42.24 26.87
C ALA A 433 -33.14 -40.87 26.78
N GLN A 434 -32.54 -40.53 25.64
CA GLN A 434 -31.85 -39.26 25.42
C GLN A 434 -32.77 -38.14 24.91
N VAL A 435 -33.95 -38.48 24.40
CA VAL A 435 -34.88 -37.51 23.77
C VAL A 435 -36.20 -37.34 24.53
N LYS A 436 -36.56 -38.31 25.38
CA LYS A 436 -37.81 -38.31 26.17
C LYS A 436 -37.98 -37.13 27.13
N ASP A 437 -36.90 -36.43 27.46
CA ASP A 437 -36.93 -35.28 28.38
C ASP A 437 -37.44 -34.00 27.71
N PHE A 438 -37.44 -33.95 26.36
CA PHE A 438 -37.85 -32.76 25.60
C PHE A 438 -38.76 -33.05 24.39
N LEU A 439 -39.03 -34.32 24.07
CA LEU A 439 -40.06 -34.73 23.12
C LEU A 439 -41.17 -35.48 23.83
N ALA A 440 -42.42 -35.15 23.51
CA ALA A 440 -43.58 -35.81 24.08
C ALA A 440 -43.73 -37.24 23.55
N LYS A 441 -44.40 -38.10 24.32
CA LYS A 441 -44.54 -39.51 23.97
C LYS A 441 -45.28 -39.72 22.64
N ASP A 442 -46.29 -38.91 22.36
CA ASP A 442 -47.02 -38.93 21.09
C ASP A 442 -46.18 -38.44 19.91
N GLU A 443 -45.17 -37.58 20.14
CA GLU A 443 -44.20 -37.18 19.14
C GLU A 443 -43.21 -38.31 18.84
N LEU A 444 -42.76 -39.04 19.86
CA LEU A 444 -41.80 -40.16 19.72
C LEU A 444 -42.37 -41.38 18.99
N GLU A 445 -43.67 -41.60 19.07
CA GLU A 445 -44.37 -42.70 18.40
C GLU A 445 -44.75 -42.39 16.94
N ASP A 446 -44.84 -41.10 16.57
CA ASP A 446 -45.18 -40.64 15.23
C ASP A 446 -43.91 -40.35 14.40
N VAL A 447 -43.53 -41.33 13.58
CA VAL A 447 -42.34 -41.26 12.72
C VAL A 447 -42.39 -40.07 11.75
N GLU A 448 -43.58 -39.68 11.30
CA GLU A 448 -43.72 -38.59 10.33
C GLU A 448 -43.58 -37.24 11.03
N LYS A 449 -44.14 -37.07 12.23
CA LYS A 449 -43.84 -35.89 13.07
C LYS A 449 -42.35 -35.79 13.39
N LEU A 450 -41.68 -36.88 13.78
CA LEU A 450 -40.23 -36.87 14.04
C LEU A 450 -39.43 -36.45 12.82
N ARG A 451 -39.81 -36.96 11.64
CA ARG A 451 -39.21 -36.54 10.37
C ARG A 451 -39.37 -35.03 10.18
N GLN A 452 -40.57 -34.49 10.37
CA GLN A 452 -40.82 -33.05 10.27
C GLN A 452 -40.00 -32.23 11.27
N VAL A 453 -39.88 -32.68 12.53
CA VAL A 453 -39.05 -32.02 13.55
C VAL A 453 -37.58 -32.00 13.12
N VAL A 454 -37.04 -33.13 12.65
CA VAL A 454 -35.65 -33.21 12.20
C VAL A 454 -35.41 -32.33 10.97
N GLU A 455 -36.31 -32.35 9.98
CA GLU A 455 -36.19 -31.53 8.76
C GLU A 455 -36.27 -30.03 9.06
N LYS A 456 -37.26 -29.62 9.87
CA LYS A 456 -37.42 -28.21 10.29
C LYS A 456 -36.26 -27.74 11.16
N GLY A 457 -35.79 -28.57 12.10
CA GLY A 457 -34.61 -28.23 12.91
C GLY A 457 -33.32 -28.17 12.09
N GLN A 458 -33.17 -29.01 11.06
CA GLN A 458 -32.03 -28.93 10.13
C GLN A 458 -32.09 -27.63 9.31
N LYS A 459 -33.30 -27.15 8.97
CA LYS A 459 -33.50 -25.83 8.34
C LYS A 459 -33.14 -24.68 9.28
N VAL A 460 -33.47 -24.77 10.57
CA VAL A 460 -33.01 -23.77 11.56
C VAL A 460 -31.48 -23.72 11.62
N LEU A 461 -30.81 -24.88 11.70
CA LEU A 461 -29.35 -24.97 11.72
C LEU A 461 -28.66 -24.40 10.48
N SER A 462 -29.31 -24.47 9.31
CA SER A 462 -28.73 -23.92 8.07
C SER A 462 -28.91 -22.41 7.95
N GLN A 463 -29.92 -21.84 8.60
CA GLN A 463 -30.21 -20.39 8.55
C GLN A 463 -29.58 -19.63 9.73
N VAL A 464 -29.60 -20.21 10.94
CA VAL A 464 -29.15 -19.59 12.18
C VAL A 464 -27.99 -20.39 12.77
N GLN A 465 -26.77 -19.91 12.57
CA GLN A 465 -25.56 -20.56 13.08
C GLN A 465 -25.16 -20.05 14.47
N ASP A 466 -25.51 -18.79 14.80
CA ASP A 466 -25.20 -18.18 16.09
C ASP A 466 -26.21 -18.62 17.17
N PRO A 467 -25.77 -19.30 18.24
CA PRO A 467 -26.65 -19.71 19.34
C PRO A 467 -27.34 -18.55 20.06
N ASN A 468 -26.68 -17.40 20.19
CA ASN A 468 -27.27 -16.23 20.87
C ASN A 468 -28.39 -15.64 20.03
N ARG A 469 -28.17 -15.52 18.73
CA ARG A 469 -29.19 -15.10 17.76
C ARG A 469 -30.40 -16.04 17.75
N LEU A 470 -30.16 -17.36 17.77
CA LEU A 470 -31.23 -18.35 17.88
C LEU A 470 -32.05 -18.15 19.15
N LYS A 471 -31.39 -17.95 20.29
CA LYS A 471 -32.06 -17.74 21.59
C LYS A 471 -32.95 -16.50 21.56
N LEU A 472 -32.50 -15.39 20.98
CA LEU A 472 -33.29 -14.18 20.83
C LEU A 472 -34.52 -14.43 19.94
N ILE A 473 -34.35 -15.05 18.78
CA ILE A 473 -35.47 -15.36 17.87
C ILE A 473 -36.45 -16.34 18.52
N ALA A 474 -35.97 -17.35 19.25
CA ALA A 474 -36.80 -18.30 19.98
C ALA A 474 -37.61 -17.63 21.11
N GLN A 475 -37.03 -16.66 21.82
CA GLN A 475 -37.73 -15.86 22.81
C GLN A 475 -38.87 -15.04 22.20
N MET A 476 -38.68 -14.54 20.97
CA MET A 476 -39.74 -13.84 20.26
C MET A 476 -40.96 -14.75 20.16
N MET A 477 -40.82 -16.02 19.75
CA MET A 477 -41.94 -16.96 19.48
C MET A 477 -43.01 -17.07 20.58
N LYS A 478 -42.71 -16.66 21.81
CA LYS A 478 -43.65 -16.59 22.94
C LYS A 478 -44.61 -15.40 22.88
N ARG A 479 -44.37 -14.41 22.01
CA ARG A 479 -45.20 -13.22 21.83
C ARG A 479 -46.43 -13.54 20.99
N ASP A 480 -47.52 -12.84 21.25
CA ASP A 480 -48.77 -12.99 20.50
C ASP A 480 -48.61 -12.54 19.05
N GLN A 481 -49.27 -13.29 18.14
CA GLN A 481 -49.42 -12.94 16.71
C GLN A 481 -48.12 -12.81 15.92
N ILE A 482 -47.02 -13.46 16.33
CA ILE A 482 -45.76 -13.39 15.57
C ILE A 482 -45.89 -13.90 14.14
N ALA A 483 -46.69 -14.93 13.91
CA ALA A 483 -46.92 -15.44 12.56
C ALA A 483 -47.52 -14.36 11.65
N ASP A 484 -48.51 -13.62 12.16
CA ASP A 484 -49.18 -12.54 11.42
C ASP A 484 -48.23 -11.36 11.19
N ARG A 485 -47.47 -10.96 12.21
CA ARG A 485 -46.47 -9.88 12.10
C ARG A 485 -45.37 -10.22 11.10
N LEU A 486 -44.86 -11.45 11.12
CA LEU A 486 -43.87 -11.92 10.15
C LEU A 486 -44.44 -11.92 8.74
N LEU A 487 -45.69 -12.32 8.56
CA LEU A 487 -46.34 -12.32 7.25
C LEU A 487 -46.48 -10.90 6.69
N VAL A 488 -46.87 -9.93 7.53
CA VAL A 488 -46.92 -8.50 7.14
C VAL A 488 -45.54 -8.03 6.70
N TYR A 489 -44.50 -8.28 7.53
CA TYR A 489 -43.12 -7.89 7.20
C TYR A 489 -42.61 -8.53 5.91
N GLN A 490 -42.90 -9.81 5.66
CA GLN A 490 -42.52 -10.50 4.42
C GLN A 490 -43.24 -9.93 3.19
N ASN A 491 -44.51 -9.55 3.31
CA ASN A 491 -45.24 -8.91 2.22
C ASN A 491 -44.69 -7.52 1.91
N ASP A 492 -44.34 -6.75 2.95
CA ASP A 492 -43.71 -5.44 2.79
C ASP A 492 -42.34 -5.58 2.12
N LEU A 493 -41.49 -6.51 2.57
CA LEU A 493 -40.21 -6.84 1.93
C LEU A 493 -40.39 -7.23 0.46
N LYS A 494 -41.41 -8.02 0.14
CA LYS A 494 -41.67 -8.41 -1.26
C LYS A 494 -42.13 -7.23 -2.11
N SER A 495 -42.98 -6.35 -1.58
CA SER A 495 -43.55 -5.23 -2.32
C SER A 495 -42.56 -4.10 -2.56
N GLN A 496 -41.72 -3.79 -1.58
CA GLN A 496 -40.76 -2.67 -1.63
C GLN A 496 -39.33 -3.12 -1.93
N GLY A 497 -39.00 -4.39 -1.68
CA GLY A 497 -37.64 -4.91 -1.77
C GLY A 497 -37.06 -4.90 -3.17
N GLU A 498 -37.86 -5.14 -4.21
CA GLU A 498 -37.37 -5.08 -5.60
C GLU A 498 -36.91 -3.66 -5.97
N ASN A 499 -37.71 -2.64 -5.63
CA ASN A 499 -37.35 -1.25 -5.90
C ASN A 499 -36.17 -0.80 -5.03
N LEU A 500 -36.15 -1.20 -3.76
CA LEU A 500 -35.05 -0.90 -2.86
C LEU A 500 -33.74 -1.55 -3.35
N GLN A 501 -33.77 -2.83 -3.72
CA GLN A 501 -32.62 -3.52 -4.28
C GLN A 501 -32.16 -2.86 -5.59
N ALA A 502 -33.10 -2.47 -6.46
CA ALA A 502 -32.80 -1.74 -7.67
C ALA A 502 -32.12 -0.41 -7.37
N PHE A 503 -32.57 0.33 -6.36
CA PHE A 503 -31.93 1.57 -5.91
C PHE A 503 -30.51 1.32 -5.38
N LEU A 504 -30.32 0.34 -4.49
CA LEU A 504 -29.01 0.00 -3.90
C LEU A 504 -28.01 -0.39 -4.99
N VAL A 505 -28.43 -1.20 -5.96
CA VAL A 505 -27.59 -1.62 -7.10
C VAL A 505 -27.32 -0.45 -8.05
N LEU A 506 -28.34 0.35 -8.36
CA LEU A 506 -28.21 1.49 -9.27
C LEU A 506 -27.24 2.56 -8.75
N THR A 507 -27.13 2.68 -7.42
CA THR A 507 -26.29 3.68 -6.76
C THR A 507 -24.99 3.13 -6.18
N ASP A 508 -24.76 1.82 -6.26
CA ASP A 508 -23.69 1.10 -5.56
C ASP A 508 -23.61 1.56 -4.09
N PHE A 509 -24.74 1.48 -3.39
CA PHE A 509 -24.89 2.14 -2.10
C PHE A 509 -24.13 1.40 -0.98
N HIS A 510 -23.19 2.09 -0.35
CA HIS A 510 -22.47 1.63 0.83
C HIS A 510 -23.29 1.88 2.10
N GLU A 511 -24.05 0.87 2.52
CA GLU A 511 -24.94 0.93 3.69
C GLU A 511 -24.22 1.22 5.03
N ALA A 512 -22.90 0.96 5.10
CA ALA A 512 -22.06 1.30 6.25
C ALA A 512 -21.99 2.83 6.53
N GLU A 513 -22.33 3.65 5.53
CA GLU A 513 -22.37 5.11 5.63
C GLU A 513 -23.67 5.64 6.23
N LEU A 514 -24.62 4.76 6.57
CA LEU A 514 -25.81 5.15 7.31
C LEU A 514 -25.43 5.52 8.75
N ALA A 515 -25.67 6.79 9.10
CA ALA A 515 -25.33 7.31 10.42
C ALA A 515 -25.96 6.45 11.55
N PRO A 516 -25.28 6.24 12.68
CA PRO A 516 -25.76 5.37 13.76
C PRO A 516 -26.89 5.99 14.59
N TYR A 517 -27.33 7.21 14.28
CA TYR A 517 -28.22 7.97 15.14
C TYR A 517 -29.70 7.61 14.88
N GLU A 518 -30.31 7.04 15.92
CA GLU A 518 -31.74 6.79 16.16
C GLU A 518 -32.54 6.06 15.07
N GLY A 519 -33.24 5.00 15.50
CA GLY A 519 -34.18 4.27 14.66
C GLY A 519 -33.64 3.00 14.00
N ASN A 520 -34.55 2.24 13.38
CA ASN A 520 -34.22 1.00 12.70
C ASN A 520 -33.54 1.26 11.33
N TYR A 521 -33.03 0.20 10.69
CA TYR A 521 -32.35 0.30 9.40
C TYR A 521 -33.16 1.06 8.33
N PHE A 522 -34.44 0.73 8.15
CA PHE A 522 -35.28 1.37 7.13
C PHE A 522 -35.58 2.84 7.45
N GLN A 523 -35.61 3.24 8.73
CA GLN A 523 -35.74 4.65 9.14
C GLN A 523 -34.49 5.45 8.74
N ARG A 524 -33.31 4.91 9.05
CA ARG A 524 -32.03 5.53 8.68
C ARG A 524 -31.85 5.61 7.18
N LEU A 525 -32.18 4.53 6.46
CA LEU A 525 -32.11 4.48 5.00
C LEU A 525 -33.08 5.48 4.36
N ALA A 526 -34.33 5.57 4.80
CA ALA A 526 -35.30 6.52 4.27
C ALA A 526 -34.85 7.98 4.47
N ALA A 527 -34.32 8.29 5.66
CA ALA A 527 -33.75 9.61 5.93
C ALA A 527 -32.59 9.93 4.99
N LYS A 528 -31.69 8.94 4.77
CA LYS A 528 -30.56 9.10 3.87
C LYS A 528 -30.99 9.26 2.41
N VAL A 529 -31.90 8.42 1.92
CA VAL A 529 -32.46 8.52 0.55
C VAL A 529 -33.10 9.90 0.33
N LYS A 530 -33.84 10.42 1.31
CA LYS A 530 -34.43 11.76 1.24
C LYS A 530 -33.38 12.87 1.20
N GLU A 531 -32.28 12.72 1.93
CA GLU A 531 -31.13 13.62 1.86
C GLU A 531 -30.44 13.57 0.49
N LEU A 532 -30.22 12.36 -0.04
CA LEU A 532 -29.63 12.14 -1.37
C LEU A 532 -30.45 12.83 -2.46
N LEU A 533 -31.77 12.59 -2.48
CA LEU A 533 -32.70 13.14 -3.46
C LEU A 533 -32.65 14.68 -3.54
N LYS A 534 -32.49 15.35 -2.40
CA LYS A 534 -32.38 16.82 -2.34
C LYS A 534 -31.08 17.35 -2.93
N ASN A 535 -30.04 16.53 -3.01
CA ASN A 535 -28.68 16.93 -3.39
C ASN A 535 -28.20 16.27 -4.69
N LEU A 536 -29.10 15.62 -5.45
CA LEU A 536 -28.74 14.93 -6.70
C LEU A 536 -28.16 15.84 -7.79
N ASP A 537 -28.34 17.16 -7.70
CA ASP A 537 -27.68 18.11 -8.60
C ASP A 537 -26.14 18.01 -8.54
N GLY A 538 -25.59 17.67 -7.37
CA GLY A 538 -24.15 17.47 -7.18
C GLY A 538 -23.64 16.07 -7.56
N LEU A 539 -24.49 15.19 -8.12
CA LEU A 539 -24.13 13.79 -8.38
C LEU A 539 -22.95 13.65 -9.34
N ARG A 540 -22.90 14.49 -10.38
CA ARG A 540 -21.79 14.48 -11.33
C ARG A 540 -20.46 14.74 -10.64
N ASP A 541 -20.41 15.78 -9.80
CA ASP A 541 -19.19 16.20 -9.11
C ASP A 541 -18.78 15.14 -8.08
N TRP A 542 -19.74 14.53 -7.38
CA TRP A 542 -19.49 13.41 -6.48
C TRP A 542 -18.87 12.20 -7.19
N VAL A 543 -19.42 11.80 -8.34
CA VAL A 543 -18.87 10.69 -9.14
C VAL A 543 -17.45 11.02 -9.64
N MET A 544 -17.20 12.26 -10.08
CA MET A 544 -15.87 12.71 -10.47
C MET A 544 -14.86 12.65 -9.31
N TYR A 545 -15.30 12.99 -8.09
CA TYR A 545 -14.49 12.81 -6.89
C TYR A 545 -14.18 11.33 -6.63
N LEU A 546 -15.16 10.43 -6.71
CA LEU A 546 -14.94 8.99 -6.52
C LEU A 546 -14.02 8.39 -7.58
N GLN A 547 -14.12 8.84 -8.83
CA GLN A 547 -13.17 8.48 -9.89
C GLN A 547 -11.75 8.89 -9.52
N SER A 548 -11.55 10.14 -9.08
CA SER A 548 -10.23 10.61 -8.64
C SER A 548 -9.72 9.87 -7.41
N LYS A 549 -10.62 9.48 -6.49
CA LYS A 549 -10.29 8.66 -5.31
C LYS A 549 -9.77 7.29 -5.75
N ASN A 550 -10.47 6.62 -6.64
CA ASN A 550 -10.07 5.30 -7.13
C ASN A 550 -8.77 5.34 -7.96
N GLN A 551 -8.54 6.41 -8.73
CA GLN A 551 -7.27 6.62 -9.43
C GLN A 551 -6.11 6.79 -8.46
N ALA A 552 -6.29 7.55 -7.38
CA ALA A 552 -5.29 7.69 -6.33
C ALA A 552 -5.04 6.36 -5.59
N ASP A 553 -6.09 5.60 -5.30
CA ASP A 553 -5.98 4.26 -4.70
C ASP A 553 -5.14 3.31 -5.58
N ALA A 554 -5.34 3.35 -6.90
CA ALA A 554 -4.64 2.50 -7.86
C ALA A 554 -3.13 2.75 -7.90
N VAL A 555 -2.68 3.97 -7.59
CA VAL A 555 -1.26 4.34 -7.51
C VAL A 555 -0.67 4.23 -6.11
N GLY A 556 -1.37 3.54 -5.19
CA GLY A 556 -0.87 3.24 -3.85
C GLY A 556 -1.14 4.33 -2.81
N LEU A 557 -2.16 5.16 -3.00
CA LEU A 557 -2.52 6.24 -2.07
C LEU A 557 -3.79 5.97 -1.24
N LYS A 558 -4.22 4.70 -1.15
CA LYS A 558 -5.45 4.31 -0.45
C LYS A 558 -5.52 4.83 0.99
N LEU A 559 -4.38 4.87 1.67
CA LEU A 559 -4.29 5.41 3.02
C LEU A 559 -4.67 6.91 3.06
N PHE A 560 -4.14 7.71 2.13
CA PHE A 560 -4.44 9.15 2.02
C PHE A 560 -5.89 9.40 1.59
N THR A 561 -6.40 8.64 0.63
CA THR A 561 -7.76 8.82 0.14
C THR A 561 -8.80 8.49 1.20
N THR A 562 -8.57 7.44 2.00
CA THR A 562 -9.43 7.07 3.13
C THR A 562 -9.37 8.15 4.21
N TYR A 563 -8.17 8.58 4.58
CA TYR A 563 -7.97 9.63 5.58
C TYR A 563 -8.65 10.96 5.19
N TYR A 564 -8.58 11.34 3.91
CA TYR A 564 -9.28 12.51 3.38
C TYR A 564 -10.80 12.30 3.31
N HIS A 565 -11.25 11.14 2.84
CA HIS A 565 -12.67 10.81 2.74
C HIS A 565 -13.36 10.87 4.11
N ASP A 566 -12.68 10.40 5.15
CA ASP A 566 -13.20 10.34 6.53
C ASP A 566 -12.98 11.64 7.32
N GLY A 567 -12.50 12.70 6.67
CA GLY A 567 -12.42 14.04 7.26
C GLY A 567 -11.28 14.21 8.26
N HIS A 568 -10.31 13.29 8.28
CA HIS A 568 -9.16 13.40 9.15
C HIS A 568 -8.07 14.36 8.63
N ALA A 569 -8.15 14.73 7.35
CA ALA A 569 -7.32 15.78 6.74
C ALA A 569 -8.19 16.79 5.99
N SER A 570 -7.86 18.08 6.14
CA SER A 570 -8.38 19.15 5.30
C SER A 570 -7.72 19.16 3.91
N ASP A 571 -8.32 19.88 2.96
CA ASP A 571 -7.75 20.13 1.63
C ASP A 571 -6.32 20.72 1.69
N ARG A 572 -6.01 21.45 2.77
CA ARG A 572 -4.67 22.04 2.97
C ARG A 572 -3.67 21.03 3.48
N GLU A 573 -4.11 20.11 4.32
CA GLU A 573 -3.27 19.06 4.91
C GLU A 573 -3.03 17.90 3.94
N LEU A 574 -3.94 17.61 3.01
CA LEU A 574 -3.77 16.48 2.08
C LEU A 574 -2.54 16.60 1.16
N LEU A 575 -2.14 17.82 0.80
CA LEU A 575 -0.99 18.06 -0.08
C LEU A 575 0.29 18.45 0.68
N ALA A 576 0.17 18.82 1.96
CA ALA A 576 1.29 19.20 2.79
C ALA A 576 1.86 17.95 3.48
#